data_AF-A0A7W2G182-F1
#
_entry.id   AF-A0A7W2G182-F1
#
_cell.length_a   1.000
_cell.length_b   1.000
_cell.length_c   1.000
_cell.angle_alpha   90.00
_cell.angle_beta   90.00
_cell.angle_gamma   90.00
#
_symmetry.space_group_name_H-M   'P 1'
#
loop_
_entity.id
_entity.type
_entity.pdbx_description
1 polymer ?
#
loop_
_entity_poly.entity_id
_entity_poly.type
_entity_poly.pdbx_seq_one_letter_code
_entity_poly.pdbx_strand_id
1 'polypeptide(L)'
;MIDNKKQFLLLLGIVVVGLSLFLLEQVTIVKINTAFCKVESNCKIAQKAKVEDIYGFPYATCDKKPGKAYFKINKKALKNYKAFLSQNNIKSIEIKVAEVEQAILNGETAEYNQKVVQYGVAVDNSPSKKMITAYMKAL
;
A
#
# COMPACT_ATOMS: atom_id res chain seq x y z
N MET A 1 -12.29 -55.15 -23.36
CA MET A 1 -13.16 -54.22 -22.61
C MET A 1 -12.29 -53.39 -21.70
N ILE A 2 -12.13 -52.10 -22.01
CA ILE A 2 -11.43 -51.17 -21.11
C ILE A 2 -12.36 -50.97 -19.91
N ASP A 3 -11.89 -51.39 -18.75
CA ASP A 3 -12.64 -51.38 -17.49
C ASP A 3 -13.10 -49.95 -17.19
N ASN A 4 -14.41 -49.70 -17.25
CA ASN A 4 -15.01 -48.37 -17.06
C ASN A 4 -14.54 -47.71 -15.75
N LYS A 5 -14.11 -48.51 -14.76
CA LYS A 5 -13.52 -48.03 -13.51
C LYS A 5 -12.16 -47.32 -13.71
N LYS A 6 -11.32 -47.80 -14.64
CA LYS A 6 -10.00 -47.20 -14.92
C LYS A 6 -10.13 -45.86 -15.64
N GLN A 7 -11.08 -45.72 -16.56
CA GLN A 7 -11.36 -44.42 -17.21
C GLN A 7 -11.97 -43.42 -16.24
N PHE A 8 -12.86 -43.86 -15.35
CA PHE A 8 -13.43 -43.01 -14.31
C PHE A 8 -12.38 -42.49 -13.32
N LEU A 9 -11.47 -43.36 -12.87
CA LEU A 9 -10.34 -42.97 -12.01
C LEU A 9 -9.38 -41.98 -12.69
N LEU A 10 -9.11 -42.16 -13.99
CA LEU A 10 -8.30 -41.23 -14.79
C LEU A 10 -8.97 -39.86 -14.92
N LEU A 11 -10.27 -39.82 -15.21
CA LEU A 11 -11.06 -38.59 -15.28
C LEU A 11 -11.13 -37.87 -13.94
N LEU A 12 -11.30 -38.61 -12.83
CA LEU A 12 -11.32 -38.04 -11.49
C LEU A 12 -9.96 -37.45 -11.11
N GLY A 13 -8.87 -38.12 -11.48
CA GLY A 13 -7.50 -37.61 -11.28
C GLY A 13 -7.26 -36.29 -12.02
N ILE A 14 -7.71 -36.18 -13.28
CA ILE A 14 -7.57 -34.95 -14.07
C ILE A 14 -8.40 -33.80 -13.48
N VAL A 15 -9.62 -34.08 -13.00
CA VAL A 15 -10.49 -33.06 -12.37
C VAL A 15 -9.94 -32.59 -11.03
N VAL A 16 -9.42 -33.49 -10.19
CA VAL A 16 -8.83 -33.15 -8.89
C VAL A 16 -7.52 -32.36 -9.06
N VAL A 17 -6.68 -32.72 -10.04
CA VAL A 17 -5.45 -31.98 -10.36
C VAL A 17 -5.74 -30.64 -11.04
N GLY A 18 -6.77 -30.58 -11.89
CA GLY A 18 -7.25 -29.32 -12.48
C GLY A 18 -7.83 -28.35 -11.44
N LEU A 19 -8.58 -28.87 -10.46
CA LEU A 19 -9.10 -28.09 -9.34
C LEU A 19 -7.99 -27.63 -8.37
N SER A 20 -6.97 -28.44 -8.12
CA SER A 20 -5.86 -28.07 -7.24
C SER A 20 -4.94 -27.01 -7.85
N LEU A 21 -4.77 -27.00 -9.18
CA LEU A 21 -4.07 -25.93 -9.90
C LEU A 21 -4.84 -24.59 -9.87
N PHE A 22 -6.18 -24.61 -9.82
CA PHE A 22 -7.02 -23.42 -9.65
C PHE A 22 -6.98 -22.82 -8.23
N LEU A 23 -6.56 -23.60 -7.22
CA LEU A 23 -6.48 -23.20 -5.81
C LEU A 23 -5.16 -22.49 -5.45
N LEU A 24 -4.20 -22.39 -6.36
CA LEU A 24 -3.04 -21.52 -6.18
C LEU A 24 -3.53 -20.08 -6.19
N GLU A 25 -3.78 -19.52 -5.00
CA GLU A 25 -4.08 -18.10 -4.79
C GLU A 25 -2.94 -17.26 -5.36
N GLN A 26 -3.07 -16.88 -6.63
CA GLN A 26 -2.10 -16.00 -7.26
C GLN A 26 -2.17 -14.61 -6.61
N VAL A 27 -0.99 -14.06 -6.31
CA VAL A 27 -0.83 -12.76 -5.65
C VAL A 27 -0.32 -11.76 -6.70
N THR A 28 -1.05 -10.65 -6.86
CA THR A 28 -0.60 -9.47 -7.58
C THR A 28 0.20 -8.58 -6.64
N ILE A 29 1.46 -8.30 -6.97
CA ILE A 29 2.29 -7.35 -6.22
C ILE A 29 2.08 -5.96 -6.79
N VAL A 30 1.59 -5.06 -5.95
CA VAL A 30 1.34 -3.67 -6.26
C VAL A 30 2.47 -2.84 -5.69
N LYS A 31 3.18 -2.12 -6.55
CA LYS A 31 4.34 -1.30 -6.16
C LYS A 31 4.06 0.16 -6.46
N ILE A 32 4.28 1.00 -5.46
CA ILE A 32 4.24 2.45 -5.62
C ILE A 32 5.50 3.04 -4.98
N ASN A 33 6.08 4.00 -5.69
CA ASN A 33 7.25 4.73 -5.26
C ASN A 33 6.92 6.22 -5.30
N THR A 34 6.99 6.88 -4.16
CA THR A 34 6.77 8.33 -4.03
C THR A 34 8.00 9.00 -3.43
N ALA A 35 7.95 10.32 -3.25
CA ALA A 35 9.05 11.09 -2.70
C ALA A 35 9.56 10.57 -1.33
N PHE A 36 8.66 10.13 -0.44
CA PHE A 36 9.03 9.75 0.92
C PHE A 36 9.16 8.26 1.17
N CYS A 37 8.46 7.42 0.40
CA CYS A 37 8.45 6.00 0.68
C CYS A 37 8.16 5.18 -0.58
N LYS A 38 8.72 3.98 -0.61
CA LYS A 38 8.29 2.92 -1.51
C LYS A 38 7.45 1.92 -0.72
N VAL A 39 6.28 1.59 -1.23
CA VAL A 39 5.39 0.56 -0.70
C VAL A 39 5.22 -0.54 -1.73
N GLU A 40 5.44 -1.79 -1.29
CA GLU A 40 5.06 -2.98 -2.04
C GLU A 40 3.97 -3.71 -1.26
N SER A 41 2.77 -3.84 -1.83
CA SER A 41 1.63 -4.52 -1.22
C SER A 41 1.23 -5.76 -2.03
N ASN A 42 0.91 -6.83 -1.32
CA ASN A 42 0.49 -8.10 -1.89
C ASN A 42 -1.04 -8.17 -1.92
N CYS A 43 -1.64 -8.01 -3.10
CA CYS A 43 -3.08 -8.19 -3.32
C CYS A 43 -3.34 -9.58 -3.91
N LYS A 44 -4.47 -10.23 -3.59
CA LYS A 44 -4.88 -11.45 -4.31
C LYS A 44 -5.39 -11.05 -5.71
N ILE A 45 -5.19 -11.85 -6.76
CA ILE A 45 -5.62 -11.52 -8.15
C ILE A 45 -7.09 -11.10 -8.25
N ALA A 46 -7.96 -11.68 -7.42
CA ALA A 46 -9.40 -11.34 -7.41
C ALA A 46 -9.74 -10.02 -6.67
N GLN A 47 -8.76 -9.30 -6.12
CA GLN A 47 -8.95 -8.04 -5.41
C GLN A 47 -8.59 -6.87 -6.32
N LYS A 48 -9.38 -5.79 -6.33
CA LYS A 48 -8.93 -4.55 -6.95
C LYS A 48 -7.89 -3.91 -6.03
N ALA A 49 -6.85 -3.39 -6.66
CA ALA A 49 -5.83 -2.59 -6.01
C ALA A 49 -6.15 -1.11 -6.22
N LYS A 50 -6.14 -0.32 -5.15
CA LYS A 50 -6.10 1.14 -5.23
C LYS A 50 -4.69 1.61 -4.89
N VAL A 51 -4.16 2.48 -5.73
CA VAL A 51 -2.82 3.05 -5.60
C VAL A 51 -2.91 4.54 -5.80
N GLU A 52 -2.41 5.31 -4.84
CA GLU A 52 -2.50 6.77 -4.83
C GLU A 52 -1.27 7.38 -4.14
N ASP A 53 -0.80 8.53 -4.62
CA ASP A 53 0.20 9.33 -3.91
C ASP A 53 -0.54 10.40 -3.08
N ILE A 54 -0.46 10.26 -1.75
CA ILE A 54 -1.04 11.20 -0.81
C ILE A 54 0.07 12.11 -0.28
N TYR A 55 0.28 13.22 -1.00
CA TYR A 55 1.24 14.28 -0.66
C TYR A 55 2.63 13.74 -0.28
N GLY A 56 3.19 12.89 -1.13
CA GLY A 56 4.52 12.30 -0.99
C GLY A 56 4.53 10.95 -0.26
N PHE A 57 3.42 10.52 0.33
CA PHE A 57 3.29 9.17 0.91
C PHE A 57 2.48 8.24 -0.01
N PRO A 58 2.97 7.02 -0.25
CA PRO A 58 2.22 6.05 -1.03
C PRO A 58 1.03 5.50 -0.25
N TYR A 59 -0.14 5.45 -0.86
CA TYR A 59 -1.30 4.74 -0.35
C TYR A 59 -1.61 3.57 -1.28
N ALA A 60 -1.54 2.35 -0.75
CA ALA A 60 -1.83 1.13 -1.50
C ALA A 60 -2.75 0.21 -0.69
N THR A 61 -3.92 -0.12 -1.24
CA THR A 61 -4.90 -1.01 -0.61
C THR A 61 -5.44 -2.07 -1.56
N CYS A 62 -5.89 -3.18 -0.97
CA CYS A 62 -6.61 -4.25 -1.65
C CYS A 62 -8.00 -4.38 -1.01
N ASP A 63 -9.07 -4.50 -1.80
CA ASP A 63 -10.48 -4.32 -1.37
C ASP A 63 -10.94 -5.13 -0.14
N LYS A 64 -10.39 -6.32 0.12
CA LYS A 64 -10.94 -7.23 1.15
C LYS A 64 -10.10 -7.31 2.43
N LYS A 65 -8.77 -7.21 2.35
CA LYS A 65 -7.83 -7.05 3.48
C LYS A 65 -6.50 -6.50 2.93
N PRO A 66 -5.88 -5.50 3.57
CA PRO A 66 -4.52 -5.12 3.22
C PRO A 66 -3.59 -6.31 3.48
N GLY A 67 -2.91 -6.79 2.45
CA GLY A 67 -1.78 -7.71 2.63
C GLY A 67 -0.66 -7.04 3.42
N LYS A 68 0.36 -7.82 3.80
CA LYS A 68 1.58 -7.23 4.36
C LYS A 68 2.21 -6.31 3.32
N ALA A 69 2.44 -5.06 3.71
CA ALA A 69 3.20 -4.10 2.93
C ALA A 69 4.64 -4.05 3.40
N TYR A 70 5.55 -3.93 2.43
CA TYR A 70 6.96 -3.65 2.68
C TYR A 70 7.23 -2.17 2.45
N PHE A 71 7.79 -1.52 3.46
CA PHE A 71 8.08 -0.09 3.44
C PHE A 71 9.58 0.16 3.28
N LYS A 72 9.95 1.06 2.37
CA LYS A 72 11.32 1.60 2.28
C LYS A 72 11.27 3.12 2.31
N ILE A 73 11.66 3.71 3.44
CA ILE A 73 11.61 5.16 3.66
C ILE A 73 12.81 5.86 2.99
N ASN A 74 12.53 6.95 2.27
CA ASN A 74 13.51 7.95 1.88
C ASN A 74 13.72 8.95 3.03
N LYS A 75 14.62 8.59 3.98
CA LYS A 75 14.88 9.40 5.19
C LYS A 75 15.31 10.83 4.88
N LYS A 76 16.03 11.07 3.79
CA LYS A 76 16.50 12.40 3.40
C LYS A 76 15.34 13.30 2.99
N ALA A 77 14.47 12.81 2.09
CA ALA A 77 13.30 13.58 1.65
C ALA A 77 12.33 13.84 2.82
N LEU A 78 12.08 12.82 3.65
CA LEU A 78 11.20 12.97 4.81
C LEU A 78 11.74 13.98 5.84
N LYS A 79 13.06 13.97 6.10
CA LYS A 79 13.72 14.94 6.99
C LYS A 79 13.61 16.37 6.44
N ASN A 80 13.86 16.55 5.14
CA ASN A 80 13.74 17.86 4.50
C ASN A 80 12.30 18.39 4.57
N TYR A 81 11.32 17.52 4.38
CA TYR A 81 9.91 17.91 4.48
C TYR A 81 9.52 18.33 5.90
N LYS A 82 9.92 17.57 6.93
CA LYS A 82 9.71 17.97 8.33
C LYS A 82 10.35 19.32 8.65
N ALA A 83 11.57 19.56 8.15
CA ALA A 83 12.23 20.84 8.30
C ALA A 83 11.45 21.98 7.63
N PHE A 84 10.94 21.77 6.41
CA PHE A 84 10.07 22.71 5.72
C PHE A 84 8.80 23.02 6.54
N LEU A 85 8.12 22.01 7.08
CA LEU A 85 6.93 22.19 7.91
C LEU A 85 7.25 23.02 9.17
N SER A 86 8.36 22.70 9.84
CA SER A 86 8.80 23.38 11.05
C SER A 86 9.15 24.85 10.78
N GLN A 87 9.91 25.13 9.72
CA GLN A 87 10.30 26.49 9.30
C GLN A 87 9.09 27.38 8.96
N ASN A 88 8.01 26.77 8.46
CA ASN A 88 6.77 27.47 8.10
C ASN A 88 5.69 27.39 9.20
N ASN A 89 6.03 26.96 10.42
CA ASN A 89 5.12 26.82 11.56
C ASN A 89 3.89 25.92 11.30
N ILE A 90 4.00 24.92 10.44
CA ILE A 90 2.91 24.00 10.05
C ILE A 90 2.88 22.77 10.98
N LYS A 91 2.75 23.02 12.29
CA LYS A 91 2.90 21.99 13.33
C LYS A 91 1.87 20.86 13.27
N SER A 92 0.62 21.16 12.90
CA SER A 92 -0.44 20.16 12.82
C SER A 92 -0.15 19.07 11.78
N ILE A 93 0.42 19.47 10.64
CA ILE A 93 0.83 18.55 9.58
C ILE A 93 2.11 17.81 9.97
N GLU A 94 3.07 18.49 10.61
CA GLU A 94 4.30 17.87 11.10
C GLU A 94 4.01 16.70 12.06
N ILE A 95 3.05 16.88 12.99
CA ILE A 95 2.59 15.80 13.89
C ILE A 95 2.05 14.62 13.08
N LYS A 96 1.21 14.86 12.06
CA LYS A 96 0.65 13.80 11.21
C LYS A 96 1.72 13.07 10.42
N VAL A 97 2.74 13.77 9.93
CA VAL A 97 3.90 13.14 9.28
C VAL A 97 4.66 12.24 10.25
N ALA A 98 4.82 12.66 11.51
CA ALA A 98 5.46 11.83 12.54
C ALA A 98 4.63 10.58 12.87
N GLU A 99 3.29 10.70 12.94
CA GLU A 99 2.40 9.55 13.11
C GLU A 99 2.52 8.54 11.96
N VAL A 100 2.60 9.01 10.71
CA VAL A 100 2.83 8.15 9.53
C VAL A 100 4.18 7.44 9.63
N GLU A 101 5.25 8.16 10.00
CA GLU A 101 6.58 7.55 10.15
C GLU A 101 6.58 6.46 11.23
N GLN A 102 5.94 6.70 12.37
CA GLN A 102 5.82 5.68 13.42
C GLN A 102 5.05 4.44 12.95
N ALA A 103 3.95 4.63 12.22
CA ALA A 103 3.20 3.50 11.66
C ALA A 103 4.03 2.68 10.66
N ILE A 104 4.94 3.31 9.90
CA ILE A 104 5.90 2.59 9.06
C ILE A 104 6.85 1.74 9.91
N LEU A 105 7.37 2.30 11.02
CA LEU A 105 8.29 1.60 11.91
C LEU A 105 7.63 0.42 12.64
N ASN A 106 6.35 0.54 12.97
CA ASN A 106 5.54 -0.55 13.53
C ASN A 106 5.29 -1.69 12.52
N GLY A 107 5.40 -1.41 11.23
CA GLY A 107 5.22 -2.41 10.16
C GLY A 107 3.77 -2.84 9.93
N GLU A 108 2.81 -2.20 10.58
CA GLU A 108 1.39 -2.52 10.43
C GLU A 108 0.77 -1.78 9.23
N THR A 109 0.44 -2.51 8.17
CA THR A 109 -0.10 -1.92 6.93
C THR A 109 -1.44 -1.22 7.10
N ALA A 110 -2.31 -1.76 7.96
CA ALA A 110 -3.60 -1.15 8.25
C ALA A 110 -3.44 0.18 8.99
N GLU A 111 -2.59 0.19 10.02
CA GLU A 111 -2.25 1.41 10.78
C GLU A 111 -1.64 2.46 9.84
N TYR A 112 -0.64 2.07 9.04
CA TYR A 112 0.00 2.93 8.06
C TYR A 112 -1.02 3.60 7.12
N ASN A 113 -1.86 2.79 6.47
CA ASN A 113 -2.85 3.28 5.51
C ASN A 113 -3.85 4.24 6.18
N GLN A 114 -4.25 3.96 7.42
CA GLN A 114 -5.10 4.85 8.20
C GLN A 114 -4.40 6.19 8.47
N LYS A 115 -3.12 6.17 8.90
CA LYS A 115 -2.35 7.38 9.18
C LYS A 115 -2.11 8.22 7.92
N VAL A 116 -1.83 7.60 6.78
CA VAL A 116 -1.66 8.30 5.50
C VAL A 116 -2.95 9.00 5.07
N VAL A 117 -4.11 8.36 5.21
CA VAL A 117 -5.41 9.01 4.93
C VAL A 117 -5.67 10.17 5.88
N GLN A 118 -5.42 10.00 7.18
CA GLN A 118 -5.58 11.07 8.17
C GLN A 118 -4.66 12.27 7.87
N TYR A 119 -3.43 12.00 7.43
CA TYR A 119 -2.49 13.03 6.97
C TYR A 119 -3.02 13.76 5.73
N GLY A 120 -3.50 13.04 4.71
CA GLY A 120 -4.07 13.65 3.51
C GLY A 120 -5.24 14.59 3.82
N VAL A 121 -6.17 14.13 4.67
CA VAL A 121 -7.31 14.95 5.14
C VAL A 121 -6.83 16.18 5.91
N ALA A 122 -5.78 16.05 6.74
CA ALA A 122 -5.22 17.18 7.47
C ALA A 122 -4.60 18.22 6.53
N VAL A 123 -3.89 17.78 5.48
CA VAL A 123 -3.35 18.67 4.45
C VAL A 123 -4.46 19.35 3.66
N ASP A 124 -5.49 18.58 3.27
CA ASP A 124 -6.62 19.11 2.49
C ASP A 124 -7.39 20.21 3.21
N ASN A 125 -7.50 20.11 4.53
CA ASN A 125 -8.15 21.09 5.39
C ASN A 125 -7.21 22.18 5.93
N SER A 126 -5.93 22.16 5.56
CA SER A 126 -4.94 23.12 6.04
C SER A 126 -4.99 24.44 5.25
N PRO A 127 -4.91 25.61 5.92
CA PRO A 127 -4.66 26.88 5.24
C PRO A 127 -3.38 26.86 4.38
N SER A 128 -2.42 26.02 4.74
CA SER A 128 -1.13 25.87 4.05
C SER A 128 -1.17 24.85 2.90
N LYS A 129 -2.34 24.31 2.52
CA LYS A 129 -2.48 23.30 1.46
C LYS A 129 -1.74 23.67 0.17
N LYS A 130 -1.90 24.92 -0.31
CA LYS A 130 -1.25 25.37 -1.55
C LYS A 130 0.27 25.32 -1.46
N MET A 131 0.83 25.72 -0.32
CA MET A 131 2.27 25.73 -0.08
C MET A 131 2.82 24.30 0.01
N ILE A 132 2.13 23.42 0.75
CA ILE A 132 2.49 22.00 0.85
C ILE A 132 2.44 21.34 -0.53
N THR A 133 1.38 21.58 -1.31
CA THR A 133 1.22 21.05 -2.67
C THR A 133 2.34 21.54 -3.59
N ALA A 134 2.71 22.81 -3.50
CA ALA A 134 3.80 23.37 -4.30
C ALA A 134 5.15 22.73 -3.95
N TYR A 135 5.43 22.53 -2.66
CA TYR A 135 6.62 21.82 -2.20
C TYR A 135 6.65 20.38 -2.74
N MET A 136 5.53 19.64 -2.66
CA MET A 136 5.46 18.26 -3.17
C MET A 136 5.72 18.15 -4.67
N LYS A 137 5.28 19.12 -5.47
CA LYS A 137 5.53 19.13 -6.93
C LYS A 137 7.00 19.37 -7.29
N ALA A 138 7.80 19.88 -6.37
CA ALA A 138 9.22 20.18 -6.58
C ALA A 138 10.16 19.06 -6.11
N LEU A 139 9.62 17.99 -5.51
CA LEU A 139 10.35 16.80 -5.07
C LEU A 139 10.42 15.75 -6.18
#